data_AF-B5BQM4-F1
#
_entry.id   AF-B5BQM4-F1
#
_cell.length_a   1.000
_cell.length_b   1.000
_cell.length_c   1.000
_cell.angle_alpha   90.00
_cell.angle_beta   90.00
_cell.angle_gamma   90.00
#
_symmetry.space_group_name_H-M   'P 1'
#
loop_
_entity.id
_entity.type
_entity.pdbx_description
1 polymer ?
#
loop_
_entity_poly.entity_id
_entity_poly.type
_entity_poly.pdbx_seq_one_letter_code
_entity_poly.pdbx_strand_id
1 'polypeptide(L)'
;GLETAWEALEEAGLDARSLRGSRAGVFVGSMWAEYDVLASRHPESISPHGATGSDPGMIAARIAYTFGLRGPALSVNTASSSSLVAVHLALQSLQSGECELALAGGANLILTPYNTIKMTKLGTMSPDGRCKAFDHRANGYVRAEGVGFVVLKPLSRATADGDRIYAVVRGSAVNNDGLTDGLTAPSGEAQEAVLREAYARAGVSPAEVDY
;
A
#
# COMPACT_ATOMS: atom_id res chain seq x y z
N GLY A 1 3.74 -7.07 -9.26
CA GLY A 1 2.51 -7.45 -8.54
C GLY A 1 2.65 -8.86 -8.03
N LEU A 2 2.24 -9.85 -8.83
CA LEU A 2 2.49 -11.28 -8.54
C LEU A 2 3.98 -11.59 -8.37
N GLU A 3 4.82 -11.16 -9.31
CA GLU A 3 6.29 -11.32 -9.26
C GLU A 3 6.87 -10.72 -7.97
N THR A 4 6.58 -9.45 -7.70
CA THR A 4 7.05 -8.76 -6.48
C THR A 4 6.57 -9.42 -5.19
N ALA A 5 5.35 -9.97 -5.15
CA ALA A 5 4.86 -10.69 -3.99
C ALA A 5 5.55 -12.05 -3.81
N TRP A 6 5.90 -12.72 -4.91
CA TRP A 6 6.72 -13.94 -4.90
C TRP A 6 8.13 -13.65 -4.39
N GLU A 7 8.79 -12.64 -4.95
CA GLU A 7 10.13 -12.19 -4.54
C GLU A 7 10.16 -11.81 -3.05
N ALA A 8 9.12 -11.13 -2.55
CA ALA A 8 9.01 -10.80 -1.12
C ALA A 8 8.93 -12.04 -0.22
N LEU A 9 8.23 -13.11 -0.66
CA LEU A 9 8.18 -14.39 0.06
C LEU A 9 9.54 -15.11 0.01
N GLU A 10 10.18 -15.15 -1.17
CA GLU A 10 11.52 -15.73 -1.31
C GLU A 10 12.56 -15.02 -0.44
N GLU A 11 12.54 -13.69 -0.42
CA GLU A 11 13.45 -12.87 0.40
C GLU A 11 13.23 -13.08 1.91
N ALA A 12 11.98 -13.39 2.30
CA ALA A 12 11.60 -13.79 3.66
C ALA A 12 11.98 -15.24 3.99
N GLY A 13 12.49 -16.01 3.02
CA GLY A 13 12.83 -17.43 3.19
C GLY A 13 11.62 -18.36 3.21
N LEU A 14 10.46 -17.89 2.73
CA LEU A 14 9.20 -18.64 2.74
C LEU A 14 8.91 -19.25 1.37
N ASP A 15 8.77 -20.56 1.31
CA ASP A 15 8.26 -21.23 0.10
C ASP A 15 6.75 -20.94 -0.04
N ALA A 16 6.37 -20.20 -1.08
CA ALA A 16 4.97 -19.89 -1.38
C ALA A 16 4.07 -21.15 -1.48
N ARG A 17 4.64 -22.30 -1.88
CA ARG A 17 3.90 -23.58 -1.94
C ARG A 17 3.56 -24.13 -0.56
N SER A 18 4.40 -23.87 0.44
CA SER A 18 4.16 -24.29 1.83
C SER A 18 3.05 -23.46 2.50
N LEU A 19 2.76 -22.27 1.99
CA LEU A 19 1.70 -21.39 2.47
C LEU A 19 0.31 -21.75 1.92
N ARG A 20 0.21 -22.72 1.00
CA ARG A 20 -1.09 -23.11 0.42
C ARG A 20 -2.04 -23.63 1.50
N GLY A 21 -3.23 -23.03 1.55
CA GLY A 21 -4.27 -23.33 2.53
C GLY A 21 -4.08 -22.65 3.88
N SER A 22 -2.95 -21.94 4.11
CA SER A 22 -2.68 -21.18 5.34
C SER A 22 -3.61 -19.98 5.48
N ARG A 23 -3.67 -19.42 6.69
CA ARG A 23 -4.39 -18.16 6.96
C ARG A 23 -3.52 -16.93 6.68
N ALA A 24 -2.70 -16.97 5.63
CA ALA A 24 -1.95 -15.80 5.19
C ALA A 24 -2.88 -14.78 4.51
N GLY A 25 -2.79 -13.51 4.91
CA GLY A 25 -3.56 -12.41 4.34
C GLY A 25 -2.78 -11.64 3.26
N VAL A 26 -3.51 -10.90 2.42
CA VAL A 26 -2.98 -10.04 1.35
C VAL A 26 -3.66 -8.68 1.39
N PHE A 27 -2.88 -7.62 1.53
CA PHE A 27 -3.35 -6.24 1.66
C PHE A 27 -2.61 -5.36 0.66
N VAL A 28 -3.31 -4.79 -0.32
CA VAL A 28 -2.67 -4.05 -1.41
C VAL A 28 -3.23 -2.65 -1.53
N GLY A 29 -2.37 -1.65 -1.38
CA GLY A 29 -2.66 -0.28 -1.75
C GLY A 29 -2.52 -0.07 -3.25
N SER A 30 -3.56 0.39 -3.93
CA SER A 30 -3.46 0.74 -5.34
C SER A 30 -4.25 2.01 -5.61
N MET A 31 -3.59 2.94 -6.28
CA MET A 31 -4.20 4.18 -6.73
C MET A 31 -4.20 4.19 -8.25
N TRP A 32 -5.36 4.52 -8.83
CA TRP A 32 -5.61 4.59 -10.29
C TRP A 32 -5.79 3.24 -11.02
N ALA A 33 -6.83 3.15 -11.82
CA ALA A 33 -7.12 2.04 -12.74
C ALA A 33 -6.77 2.44 -14.18
N GLU A 34 -5.53 2.85 -14.44
CA GLU A 34 -5.18 3.44 -15.76
C GLU A 34 -5.30 2.43 -16.91
N TYR A 35 -5.09 1.15 -16.64
CA TYR A 35 -5.29 0.11 -17.65
C TYR A 35 -6.76 -0.03 -18.03
N ASP A 36 -7.67 0.15 -17.08
CA ASP A 36 -9.11 0.14 -17.34
C ASP A 36 -9.52 1.30 -18.27
N VAL A 37 -8.93 2.48 -18.05
CA VAL A 37 -9.11 3.66 -18.93
C VAL A 37 -8.56 3.43 -20.34
N LEU A 38 -7.51 2.62 -20.49
CA LEU A 38 -7.00 2.21 -21.81
C LEU A 38 -7.94 1.21 -22.47
N ALA A 39 -8.35 0.18 -21.72
CA ALA A 39 -9.23 -0.87 -22.21
C ALA A 39 -10.60 -0.32 -22.63
N SER A 40 -11.13 0.69 -21.92
CA SER A 40 -12.41 1.32 -22.26
C SER A 40 -12.42 2.03 -23.62
N ARG A 41 -11.24 2.33 -24.19
CA ARG A 41 -11.12 2.90 -25.56
C ARG A 41 -11.29 1.85 -26.65
N HIS A 42 -11.26 0.57 -26.27
CA HIS A 42 -11.37 -0.59 -27.14
C HIS A 42 -12.48 -1.52 -26.61
N PRO A 43 -13.76 -1.08 -26.58
CA PRO A 43 -14.85 -1.88 -26.03
C PRO A 43 -15.00 -3.26 -26.71
N GLU A 44 -14.56 -3.39 -27.97
CA GLU A 44 -14.47 -4.66 -28.69
C GLU A 44 -13.49 -5.67 -28.08
N SER A 45 -12.54 -5.21 -27.25
CA SER A 45 -11.56 -6.04 -26.54
C SER A 45 -12.05 -6.53 -25.17
N ILE A 46 -13.25 -6.13 -24.75
CA ILE A 46 -13.84 -6.55 -23.48
C ILE A 46 -14.04 -8.07 -23.51
N SER A 47 -13.41 -8.74 -22.56
CA SER A 47 -13.47 -10.18 -22.38
C SER A 47 -13.57 -10.52 -20.89
N PRO A 48 -13.98 -11.75 -20.52
CA PRO A 48 -13.96 -12.20 -19.13
C PRO A 48 -12.58 -12.05 -18.46
N HIS A 49 -11.50 -12.22 -19.23
CA HIS A 49 -10.14 -11.98 -18.76
C HIS A 49 -9.84 -10.50 -18.53
N GLY A 50 -10.32 -9.62 -19.42
CA GLY A 50 -10.22 -8.17 -19.25
C GLY A 50 -10.91 -7.70 -17.96
N ALA A 51 -12.14 -8.17 -17.72
CA ALA A 51 -12.94 -7.78 -16.56
C ALA A 51 -12.24 -8.06 -15.21
N THR A 52 -11.51 -9.18 -15.10
CA THR A 52 -10.75 -9.49 -13.88
C THR A 52 -9.31 -8.98 -13.91
N GLY A 53 -8.79 -8.65 -15.10
CA GLY A 53 -7.40 -8.28 -15.32
C GLY A 53 -7.10 -6.79 -15.09
N SER A 54 -8.08 -5.91 -15.33
CA SER A 54 -7.92 -4.46 -15.18
C SER A 54 -8.38 -3.89 -13.83
N ASP A 55 -9.21 -4.63 -13.10
CA ASP A 55 -9.79 -4.18 -11.83
C ASP A 55 -8.72 -4.11 -10.71
N PRO A 56 -8.42 -2.92 -10.15
CA PRO A 56 -7.51 -2.81 -9.00
C PRO A 56 -7.97 -3.62 -7.78
N GLY A 57 -9.28 -3.86 -7.64
CA GLY A 57 -9.86 -4.75 -6.63
C GLY A 57 -9.29 -6.16 -6.70
N MET A 58 -8.94 -6.63 -7.90
CA MET A 58 -8.48 -8.00 -8.15
C MET A 58 -7.00 -8.23 -7.83
N ILE A 59 -6.20 -7.21 -7.51
CA ILE A 59 -4.76 -7.40 -7.26
C ILE A 59 -4.54 -8.32 -6.05
N ALA A 60 -5.15 -8.00 -4.90
CA ALA A 60 -5.04 -8.82 -3.70
C ALA A 60 -5.62 -10.24 -3.90
N ALA A 61 -6.80 -10.32 -4.52
CA ALA A 61 -7.48 -11.59 -4.79
C ALA A 61 -6.64 -12.51 -5.69
N ARG A 62 -5.98 -11.95 -6.72
CA ARG A 62 -5.14 -12.71 -7.64
C ARG A 62 -3.88 -13.25 -6.96
N ILE A 63 -3.23 -12.45 -6.11
CA ILE A 63 -2.10 -12.92 -5.29
C ILE A 63 -2.55 -14.07 -4.36
N ALA A 64 -3.64 -13.87 -3.62
CA ALA A 64 -4.18 -14.89 -2.72
C ALA A 64 -4.54 -16.18 -3.49
N TYR A 65 -5.20 -16.06 -4.64
CA TYR A 65 -5.54 -17.19 -5.50
C TYR A 65 -4.29 -17.94 -5.99
N THR A 66 -3.31 -17.21 -6.55
CA THR A 66 -2.09 -17.82 -7.12
C THR A 66 -1.27 -18.57 -6.06
N PHE A 67 -1.18 -18.04 -4.84
CA PHE A 67 -0.43 -18.68 -3.75
C PHE A 67 -1.31 -19.60 -2.88
N GLY A 68 -2.62 -19.69 -3.15
CA GLY A 68 -3.56 -20.55 -2.44
C GLY A 68 -3.81 -20.13 -0.99
N LEU A 69 -3.76 -18.83 -0.69
CA LEU A 69 -3.90 -18.28 0.66
C LEU A 69 -5.37 -18.15 1.05
N ARG A 70 -5.68 -18.29 2.35
CA ARG A 70 -7.06 -18.27 2.87
C ARG A 70 -7.33 -17.19 3.92
N GLY A 71 -6.37 -16.31 4.19
CA GLY A 71 -6.61 -15.12 5.01
C GLY A 71 -7.35 -14.02 4.25
N PRO A 72 -7.56 -12.85 4.88
CA PRO A 72 -8.20 -11.70 4.23
C PRO A 72 -7.42 -11.27 2.97
N ALA A 73 -8.13 -10.92 1.90
CA ALA A 73 -7.54 -10.42 0.66
C ALA A 73 -8.24 -9.13 0.25
N LEU A 74 -7.58 -7.98 0.44
CA LEU A 74 -8.18 -6.66 0.32
C LEU A 74 -7.29 -5.74 -0.52
N SER A 75 -7.93 -5.02 -1.45
CA SER A 75 -7.33 -3.90 -2.16
C SER A 75 -7.92 -2.61 -1.61
N VAL A 76 -7.06 -1.64 -1.25
CA VAL A 76 -7.46 -0.38 -0.61
C VAL A 76 -6.98 0.81 -1.42
N ASN A 77 -7.81 1.85 -1.50
CA ASN A 77 -7.47 3.12 -2.13
C ASN A 77 -7.79 4.28 -1.18
N THR A 78 -6.75 4.82 -0.56
CA THR A 78 -6.77 6.05 0.22
C THR A 78 -5.83 7.09 -0.40
N ALA A 79 -5.72 7.10 -1.73
CA ALA A 79 -4.77 7.91 -2.48
C ALA A 79 -3.30 7.64 -2.09
N SER A 80 -2.51 8.67 -1.84
CA SER A 80 -1.06 8.56 -1.58
C SER A 80 -0.70 7.73 -0.34
N SER A 81 -1.64 7.54 0.60
CA SER A 81 -1.42 6.74 1.81
C SER A 81 -1.77 5.26 1.65
N SER A 82 -2.25 4.83 0.48
CA SER A 82 -2.84 3.48 0.29
C SER A 82 -1.94 2.33 0.74
N SER A 83 -0.63 2.40 0.48
CA SER A 83 0.32 1.35 0.89
C SER A 83 0.51 1.29 2.41
N LEU A 84 0.58 2.43 3.09
CA LEU A 84 0.67 2.48 4.56
C LEU A 84 -0.64 2.05 5.22
N VAL A 85 -1.78 2.38 4.63
CA VAL A 85 -3.09 1.87 5.10
C VAL A 85 -3.18 0.35 4.90
N ALA A 86 -2.68 -0.19 3.78
CA ALA A 86 -2.61 -1.63 3.59
C ALA A 86 -1.75 -2.33 4.66
N VAL A 87 -0.58 -1.75 4.99
CA VAL A 87 0.26 -2.23 6.10
C VAL A 87 -0.47 -2.12 7.44
N HIS A 88 -1.15 -1.01 7.72
CA HIS A 88 -1.93 -0.83 8.93
C HIS A 88 -3.02 -1.91 9.10
N LEU A 89 -3.80 -2.18 8.05
CA LEU A 89 -4.83 -3.21 8.04
C LEU A 89 -4.25 -4.62 8.22
N ALA A 90 -3.09 -4.90 7.60
CA ALA A 90 -2.38 -6.15 7.81
C ALA A 90 -1.97 -6.34 9.27
N LEU A 91 -1.44 -5.29 9.92
CA LEU A 91 -1.08 -5.33 11.35
C LEU A 91 -2.31 -5.57 12.23
N GLN A 92 -3.43 -4.90 11.94
CA GLN A 92 -4.69 -5.14 12.66
C GLN A 92 -5.15 -6.60 12.53
N SER A 93 -5.11 -7.17 11.32
CA SER A 93 -5.51 -8.55 11.06
C SER A 93 -4.59 -9.58 11.72
N LEU A 94 -3.29 -9.30 11.80
CA LEU A 94 -2.33 -10.14 12.53
C LEU A 94 -2.56 -10.05 14.05
N GLN A 95 -2.86 -8.87 14.58
CA GLN A 95 -3.13 -8.64 16.00
C GLN A 95 -4.46 -9.26 16.45
N SER A 96 -5.49 -9.22 15.61
CA SER A 96 -6.79 -9.86 15.88
C SER A 96 -6.77 -11.37 15.65
N GLY A 97 -5.72 -11.91 15.02
CA GLY A 97 -5.59 -13.34 14.72
C GLY A 97 -6.42 -13.82 13.52
N GLU A 98 -6.96 -12.89 12.73
CA GLU A 98 -7.63 -13.17 11.45
C GLU A 98 -6.67 -13.75 10.41
N CYS A 99 -5.41 -13.29 10.42
CA CYS A 99 -4.34 -13.89 9.67
C CYS A 99 -3.11 -14.16 10.54
N GLU A 100 -2.22 -15.01 10.03
CA GLU A 100 -1.05 -15.48 10.78
C GLU A 100 0.29 -15.06 10.16
N LEU A 101 0.20 -14.58 8.92
CA LEU A 101 1.21 -14.03 8.05
C LEU A 101 0.47 -13.04 7.14
N ALA A 102 1.07 -11.92 6.76
CA ALA A 102 0.45 -11.01 5.81
C ALA A 102 1.45 -10.51 4.77
N LEU A 103 1.04 -10.51 3.50
CA LEU A 103 1.67 -9.73 2.44
C LEU A 103 0.98 -8.36 2.42
N ALA A 104 1.74 -7.30 2.65
CA ALA A 104 1.22 -5.93 2.60
C ALA A 104 2.08 -5.08 1.66
N GLY A 105 1.46 -4.23 0.85
CA GLY A 105 2.23 -3.47 -0.13
C GLY A 105 1.39 -2.52 -0.96
N GLY A 106 1.92 -2.14 -2.11
CA GLY A 106 1.17 -1.37 -3.09
C GLY A 106 1.75 -1.39 -4.49
N ALA A 107 0.93 -0.96 -5.45
CA ALA A 107 1.28 -0.86 -6.86
C ALA A 107 0.77 0.45 -7.46
N ASN A 108 1.62 1.12 -8.23
CA ASN A 108 1.27 2.29 -9.01
C ASN A 108 2.02 2.28 -10.36
N LEU A 109 1.26 2.45 -11.45
CA LEU A 109 1.78 2.53 -12.82
C LEU A 109 1.18 3.76 -13.53
N ILE A 110 1.96 4.37 -14.42
CA ILE A 110 1.62 5.53 -15.23
C ILE A 110 1.50 5.06 -16.67
N LEU A 111 0.33 4.53 -17.02
CA LEU A 111 0.07 3.90 -18.31
C LEU A 111 -0.47 4.90 -19.34
N THR A 112 -0.99 6.03 -18.87
CA THR A 112 -1.63 7.05 -19.72
C THR A 112 -1.24 8.46 -19.29
N PRO A 113 -1.29 9.44 -20.22
CA PRO A 113 -1.13 10.84 -19.85
C PRO A 113 -2.34 11.41 -19.10
N TYR A 114 -3.48 10.69 -19.03
CA TYR A 114 -4.75 11.22 -18.54
C TYR A 114 -4.65 11.74 -17.11
N ASN A 115 -4.13 10.93 -16.17
CA ASN A 115 -4.00 11.36 -14.79
C ASN A 115 -2.90 12.40 -14.60
N THR A 116 -1.85 12.39 -15.43
CA THR A 116 -0.82 13.44 -15.41
C THR A 116 -1.44 14.78 -15.80
N ILE A 117 -2.22 14.85 -16.90
CA ILE A 117 -2.95 16.05 -17.30
C ILE A 117 -3.92 16.50 -16.21
N LYS A 118 -4.65 15.56 -15.59
CA LYS A 118 -5.59 15.85 -14.50
C LYS A 118 -4.89 16.50 -13.31
N MET A 119 -3.73 15.98 -12.90
CA MET A 119 -2.95 16.54 -11.77
C MET A 119 -2.27 17.86 -12.14
N THR A 120 -1.82 18.05 -13.38
CA THR A 120 -1.34 19.35 -13.88
C THR A 120 -2.44 20.40 -13.82
N LYS A 121 -3.66 20.06 -14.25
CA LYS A 121 -4.81 20.98 -14.17
C LYS A 121 -5.26 21.26 -12.72
N LEU A 122 -5.02 20.32 -11.80
CA LEU A 122 -5.22 20.52 -10.36
C LEU A 122 -4.14 21.41 -9.73
N GLY A 123 -3.08 21.76 -10.47
CA GLY A 123 -2.00 22.63 -9.99
C GLY A 123 -1.01 21.94 -9.04
N THR A 124 -1.01 20.60 -8.98
CA THR A 124 -0.20 19.85 -8.00
C THR A 124 1.14 19.37 -8.56
N MET A 125 1.30 19.36 -9.88
CA MET A 125 2.51 18.89 -10.57
C MET A 125 3.59 19.98 -10.63
N SER A 126 4.84 19.62 -10.34
CA SER A 126 5.99 20.52 -10.53
C SER A 126 6.28 20.73 -12.02
N PRO A 127 6.41 21.98 -12.50
CA PRO A 127 6.82 22.27 -13.88
C PRO A 127 8.28 21.89 -14.16
N ASP A 128 9.11 21.74 -13.12
CA ASP A 128 10.52 21.37 -13.25
C ASP A 128 10.76 19.85 -13.30
N GLY A 129 9.68 19.06 -13.19
CA GLY A 129 9.73 17.60 -13.20
C GLY A 129 10.47 17.00 -11.99
N ARG A 130 10.55 17.71 -10.86
CA ARG A 130 11.27 17.26 -9.66
C ARG A 130 10.50 17.55 -8.37
N CYS A 131 10.50 16.58 -7.46
CA CYS A 131 10.11 16.80 -6.07
C CYS A 131 11.27 17.49 -5.33
N LYS A 132 11.02 18.65 -4.73
CA LYS A 132 12.01 19.41 -3.96
C LYS A 132 11.57 19.53 -2.50
N ALA A 133 11.37 18.39 -1.85
CA ALA A 133 10.83 18.33 -0.49
C ALA A 133 11.65 19.24 0.46
N PHE A 134 10.95 20.11 1.18
CA PHE A 134 11.51 21.06 2.17
C PHE A 134 12.44 22.16 1.61
N ASP A 135 12.59 22.28 0.29
CA ASP A 135 13.34 23.38 -0.36
C ASP A 135 12.40 24.58 -0.62
N HIS A 136 12.90 25.81 -0.45
CA HIS A 136 12.14 27.03 -0.73
C HIS A 136 11.62 27.14 -2.19
N ARG A 137 12.20 26.37 -3.11
CA ARG A 137 11.79 26.28 -4.53
C ARG A 137 10.76 25.19 -4.80
N ALA A 138 10.24 24.53 -3.76
CA ALA A 138 9.19 23.51 -3.89
C ALA A 138 7.97 24.10 -4.61
N ASN A 139 7.56 23.45 -5.68
CA ASN A 139 6.52 23.96 -6.59
C ASN A 139 5.63 22.85 -7.15
N GLY A 140 5.44 21.77 -6.37
CA GLY A 140 4.64 20.60 -6.74
C GLY A 140 5.43 19.29 -6.65
N TYR A 141 4.78 18.18 -7.01
CA TYR A 141 5.39 16.85 -7.06
C TYR A 141 5.53 16.32 -8.49
N VAL A 142 6.26 15.22 -8.68
CA VAL A 142 6.27 14.45 -9.93
C VAL A 142 5.77 13.03 -9.66
N ARG A 143 5.01 12.48 -10.59
CA ARG A 143 4.50 11.10 -10.50
C ARG A 143 5.65 10.12 -10.72
N ALA A 144 5.61 9.00 -10.02
CA ALA A 144 6.56 7.89 -10.17
C ALA A 144 5.82 6.56 -10.21
N GLU A 145 6.45 5.53 -10.76
CA GLU A 145 5.94 4.17 -10.80
C GLU A 145 6.65 3.31 -9.74
N GLY A 146 5.97 2.27 -9.28
CA GLY A 146 6.56 1.34 -8.34
C GLY A 146 5.60 0.27 -7.88
N VAL A 147 6.15 -0.90 -7.54
CA VAL A 147 5.45 -1.98 -6.88
C VAL A 147 6.35 -2.49 -5.75
N GLY A 148 5.79 -2.66 -4.57
CA GLY A 148 6.56 -3.10 -3.40
C GLY A 148 5.67 -3.84 -2.40
N PHE A 149 6.25 -4.86 -1.77
CA PHE A 149 5.60 -5.69 -0.77
C PHE A 149 6.54 -5.96 0.41
N VAL A 150 5.94 -6.06 1.59
CA VAL A 150 6.58 -6.55 2.81
C VAL A 150 5.83 -7.78 3.30
N VAL A 151 6.57 -8.70 3.91
CA VAL A 151 6.02 -9.86 4.61
C VAL A 151 6.00 -9.54 6.10
N LEU A 152 4.82 -9.64 6.71
CA LEU A 152 4.57 -9.30 8.10
C LEU A 152 4.12 -10.53 8.88
N LYS A 153 4.64 -10.66 10.10
CA LYS A 153 4.36 -11.77 11.02
C LYS A 153 4.46 -11.28 12.46
N PRO A 154 3.71 -11.85 13.42
CA PRO A 154 3.90 -11.52 14.83
C PRO A 154 5.34 -11.83 15.25
N LEU A 155 6.01 -10.90 15.94
CA LEU A 155 7.42 -11.01 16.30
C LEU A 155 7.74 -12.30 17.06
N SER A 156 6.86 -12.72 17.97
CA SER A 156 6.99 -13.97 18.72
C SER A 156 7.05 -15.19 17.80
N ARG A 157 6.24 -15.20 16.74
CA ARG A 157 6.20 -16.30 15.77
C ARG A 157 7.39 -16.24 14.81
N ALA A 158 7.76 -15.05 14.35
CA ALA A 158 8.97 -14.88 13.53
C ALA A 158 10.22 -15.40 14.26
N THR A 159 10.32 -15.11 15.57
CA THR A 159 11.39 -15.61 16.42
C THR A 159 11.33 -17.12 16.58
N ALA A 160 10.15 -17.68 16.85
CA ALA A 160 9.96 -19.13 17.01
C ALA A 160 10.28 -19.93 15.75
N ASP A 161 9.92 -19.38 14.58
CA ASP A 161 10.14 -20.02 13.28
C ASP A 161 11.57 -19.78 12.76
N GLY A 162 12.38 -18.98 13.44
CA GLY A 162 13.77 -18.68 13.07
C GLY A 162 13.89 -17.76 11.85
N ASP A 163 12.87 -16.94 11.59
CA ASP A 163 12.84 -16.04 10.45
C ASP A 163 13.88 -14.91 10.59
N ARG A 164 14.44 -14.46 9.47
CA ARG A 164 15.25 -13.23 9.44
C ARG A 164 14.35 -12.01 9.62
N ILE A 165 14.50 -11.32 10.75
CA ILE A 165 13.73 -10.12 11.07
C ILE A 165 14.49 -8.88 10.57
N TYR A 166 13.95 -8.19 9.57
CA TYR A 166 14.50 -6.95 9.03
C TYR A 166 14.26 -5.74 9.93
N ALA A 167 13.03 -5.61 10.43
CA ALA A 167 12.60 -4.52 11.28
C ALA A 167 11.36 -4.95 12.07
N VAL A 168 11.02 -4.17 13.10
CA VAL A 168 9.80 -4.36 13.90
C VAL A 168 8.92 -3.13 13.74
N VAL A 169 7.68 -3.32 13.28
CA VAL A 169 6.69 -2.25 13.28
C VAL A 169 6.10 -2.12 14.68
N ARG A 170 6.49 -1.08 15.41
CA ARG A 170 6.09 -0.87 16.80
C ARG A 170 4.65 -0.38 16.93
N GLY A 171 4.19 0.47 16.02
CA GLY A 171 2.84 1.01 16.01
C GLY A 171 2.48 1.64 14.66
N SER A 172 1.18 1.81 14.42
CA SER A 172 0.65 2.51 13.24
C SER A 172 -0.74 3.08 13.54
N ALA A 173 -1.08 4.17 12.86
CA ALA A 173 -2.37 4.84 12.99
C ALA A 173 -2.83 5.41 11.63
N VAL A 174 -4.15 5.58 11.49
CA VAL A 174 -4.80 6.16 10.31
C VAL A 174 -5.90 7.10 10.79
N ASN A 175 -6.00 8.30 10.23
CA ASN A 175 -7.09 9.24 10.46
C ASN A 175 -7.45 10.00 9.16
N ASN A 176 -8.19 11.10 9.28
CA ASN A 176 -8.58 11.96 8.17
C ASN A 176 -8.46 13.44 8.58
N ASP A 177 -8.18 14.31 7.61
CA ASP A 177 -8.05 15.76 7.82
C ASP A 177 -9.37 16.41 8.28
N GLY A 178 -10.53 15.81 7.97
CA GLY A 178 -11.83 16.36 8.32
C GLY A 178 -12.20 17.58 7.49
N LEU A 179 -12.81 18.58 8.12
CA LEU A 179 -13.14 19.85 7.47
C LEU A 179 -11.93 20.79 7.49
N THR A 180 -11.40 21.11 6.31
CA THR A 180 -10.30 22.06 6.10
C THR A 180 -10.72 23.16 5.11
N ASP A 181 -9.82 24.11 4.81
CA ASP A 181 -10.05 25.22 3.87
C ASP A 181 -10.32 24.76 2.41
N GLY A 182 -10.18 23.46 2.13
CA GLY A 182 -10.60 22.84 0.88
C GLY A 182 -10.41 21.34 0.94
N LEU A 183 -11.19 20.57 0.19
CA LEU A 183 -11.18 19.09 0.24
C LEU A 183 -9.79 18.45 0.09
N THR A 184 -8.85 19.11 -0.57
CA THR A 184 -7.48 18.65 -0.79
C THR A 184 -6.42 19.41 0.01
N ALA A 185 -6.84 20.34 0.88
CA ALA A 185 -5.94 21.11 1.73
C ALA A 185 -5.55 20.27 2.96
N PRO A 186 -4.26 20.12 3.26
CA PRO A 186 -3.79 19.30 4.38
C PRO A 186 -4.12 19.97 5.73
N SER A 187 -4.28 19.16 6.79
CA SER A 187 -4.45 19.65 8.16
C SER A 187 -3.23 19.35 9.03
N GLY A 188 -2.60 20.38 9.58
CA GLY A 188 -1.49 20.22 10.54
C GLY A 188 -1.94 19.55 11.84
N GLU A 189 -3.13 19.90 12.34
CA GLU A 189 -3.70 19.31 13.56
C GLU A 189 -3.99 17.82 13.38
N ALA A 190 -4.54 17.41 12.21
CA ALA A 190 -4.80 16.01 11.92
C ALA A 190 -3.50 15.21 11.76
N GLN A 191 -2.47 15.79 11.15
CA GLN A 191 -1.14 15.18 11.04
C GLN A 191 -0.48 15.00 12.42
N GLU A 192 -0.59 16.00 13.30
CA GLU A 192 -0.10 15.87 14.68
C GLU A 192 -0.86 14.77 15.43
N ALA A 193 -2.19 14.72 15.30
CA ALA A 193 -3.02 13.73 15.97
C ALA A 193 -2.69 12.29 15.55
N VAL A 194 -2.48 12.03 14.26
CA VAL A 194 -2.12 10.68 13.79
C VAL A 194 -0.74 10.24 14.27
N LEU A 195 0.22 11.17 14.33
CA LEU A 195 1.55 10.89 14.87
C LEU A 195 1.48 10.56 16.37
N ARG A 196 0.74 11.35 17.15
CA ARG A 196 0.53 11.09 18.59
C ARG A 196 -0.09 9.72 18.83
N GLU A 197 -1.10 9.35 18.06
CA GLU A 197 -1.73 8.03 18.16
C GLU A 197 -0.76 6.90 17.78
N ALA A 198 0.03 7.08 16.71
CA ALA A 198 1.03 6.10 16.31
C ALA A 198 2.10 5.88 17.40
N TYR A 199 2.58 6.95 18.04
CA TYR A 199 3.51 6.89 19.17
C TYR A 199 2.91 6.21 20.40
N ALA A 200 1.66 6.55 20.74
CA ALA A 200 0.94 5.93 21.85
C ALA A 200 0.80 4.42 21.63
N ARG A 201 0.40 3.99 20.43
CA ARG A 201 0.31 2.55 20.06
C ARG A 201 1.65 1.85 20.05
N ALA A 202 2.72 2.56 19.68
CA ALA A 202 4.08 2.04 19.69
C ALA A 202 4.66 1.89 21.11
N GLY A 203 4.12 2.62 22.08
CA GLY A 203 4.72 2.79 23.40
C GLY A 203 6.10 3.46 23.31
N VAL A 204 6.24 4.45 22.43
CA VAL A 204 7.50 5.14 22.13
C VAL A 204 7.31 6.65 22.30
N SER A 205 8.26 7.30 22.97
CA SER A 205 8.32 8.76 23.05
C SER A 205 8.78 9.37 21.72
N PRO A 206 8.26 10.53 21.28
CA PRO A 206 8.76 11.21 20.09
C PRO A 206 10.28 11.47 20.10
N ALA A 207 10.88 11.60 21.28
CA ALA A 207 12.33 11.81 21.44
C ALA A 207 13.19 10.56 21.16
N GLU A 208 12.58 9.38 21.05
CA GLU A 208 13.24 8.12 20.71
C GLU A 208 13.22 7.84 19.20
N VAL A 209 12.61 8.73 18.39
CA VAL A 209 12.49 8.58 16.94
C VAL A 209 13.63 9.33 16.25
N ASP A 210 14.52 8.59 15.62
CA ASP A 210 15.68 9.15 14.93
C ASP A 210 15.34 9.72 13.52
N TYR A 211 14.34 9.15 12.85
CA TYR A 211 13.93 9.50 11.49
C TYR A 211 12.43 9.25 11.25
#